data_AF-A0A450WSW7-F1
#
_entry.id   AF-A0A450WSW7-F1
#
_cell.length_a   1.000
_cell.length_b   1.000
_cell.length_c   1.000
_cell.angle_alpha   90.00
_cell.angle_beta   90.00
_cell.angle_gamma   90.00
#
_symmetry.space_group_name_H-M   'P 1'
#
loop_
_entity.id
_entity.type
_entity.pdbx_description
1 polymer ?
#
loop_
_entity_poly.entity_id
_entity_poly.type
_entity_poly.pdbx_seq_one_letter_code
_entity_poly.pdbx_strand_id
1 'polypeptide(L)'
;MEWLIANKEWIFSGAGITIVSAVVFLLKKGAKDHAQNIGGSTSSLNIQTGDNSVISVPSNLYAASNNNPYAKYNGTLIDFFDEVTEDKPLDIEIAVNEKGKVFLFYNRPLAVHLKRIEYFLQEKSLVFLSERNHRRDAGLPIGDCVTRAIRNSEKILLVRVNESLQPQNQIELPFKFYE
;
A
#
# COMPACT_ATOMS: atom_id res chain seq x y z
N MET A 1 34.70 13.46 -3.99
CA MET A 1 35.10 14.79 -4.53
C MET A 1 36.03 14.67 -5.74
N GLU A 2 36.86 13.62 -5.82
CA GLU A 2 37.80 13.37 -6.94
C GLU A 2 37.13 13.17 -8.31
N TRP A 3 35.95 12.53 -8.37
CA TRP A 3 35.25 12.29 -9.64
C TRP A 3 34.86 13.58 -10.39
N LEU A 4 34.50 14.63 -9.65
CA LEU A 4 34.11 15.93 -10.21
C LEU A 4 35.31 16.67 -10.83
N ILE A 5 36.49 16.49 -10.25
CA ILE A 5 37.74 17.09 -10.73
C ILE A 5 38.22 16.37 -12.00
N ALA A 6 38.05 15.05 -12.07
CA ALA A 6 38.39 14.24 -13.24
C ALA A 6 37.54 14.59 -14.48
N ASN A 7 36.30 15.06 -14.29
CA ASN A 7 35.36 15.35 -15.38
C ASN A 7 35.11 16.86 -15.61
N LYS A 8 35.96 17.73 -15.04
CA LYS A 8 35.78 19.19 -15.08
C LYS A 8 35.69 19.76 -16.50
N GLU A 9 36.42 19.19 -17.45
CA GLU A 9 36.50 19.71 -18.82
C GLU A 9 35.18 19.57 -19.58
N TRP A 10 34.47 18.46 -19.36
CA TRP A 10 33.15 18.28 -19.97
C TRP A 10 32.09 19.17 -19.31
N ILE A 11 32.14 19.35 -17.98
CA ILE A 11 31.18 20.19 -17.23
C ILE A 11 31.33 21.67 -17.58
N PHE A 12 32.56 22.16 -17.76
CA PHE A 12 32.85 23.55 -18.16
C PHE A 12 32.90 23.76 -19.68
N SER A 13 32.65 22.72 -20.47
CA SER A 13 32.43 22.86 -21.91
C SER A 13 31.11 23.60 -22.17
N GLY A 14 31.03 24.33 -23.29
CA GLY A 14 29.81 25.05 -23.66
C GLY A 14 28.55 24.16 -23.73
N ALA A 15 28.71 22.86 -24.00
CA ALA A 15 27.61 21.89 -23.97
C ALA A 15 27.28 21.40 -22.55
N GLY A 16 28.30 21.19 -21.71
CA GLY A 16 28.12 20.73 -20.32
C GLY A 16 27.35 21.74 -19.47
N ILE A 17 27.68 23.04 -19.59
CA ILE A 17 26.98 24.08 -18.84
C ILE A 17 25.50 24.15 -19.22
N THR A 18 25.13 23.90 -20.48
CA THR A 18 23.73 23.90 -20.92
C THR A 18 22.94 22.76 -20.27
N ILE A 19 23.52 21.56 -20.18
CA ILE A 19 22.87 20.40 -19.57
C ILE A 19 22.69 20.61 -18.06
N VAL A 20 23.73 21.08 -17.37
CA VAL A 20 23.66 21.38 -15.92
C VAL A 20 22.61 22.46 -15.64
N SER A 21 22.57 23.51 -16.46
CA SER A 21 21.56 24.58 -16.35
C SER A 21 20.14 24.06 -16.55
N ALA A 22 19.93 23.15 -17.50
CA ALA A 22 18.63 22.55 -17.77
C ALA A 22 18.15 21.67 -16.61
N VAL A 23 19.04 20.88 -16.00
CA VAL A 23 18.71 20.06 -14.82
C VAL A 23 18.37 20.94 -13.63
N VAL A 24 19.17 21.99 -13.35
CA VAL A 24 18.86 22.95 -12.27
C VAL A 24 17.54 23.68 -12.51
N PHE A 25 17.26 24.07 -13.76
CA PHE A 25 16.00 24.70 -14.14
C PHE A 25 14.79 23.77 -13.96
N LEU A 26 14.92 22.49 -14.33
CA LEU A 26 13.87 21.49 -14.11
C LEU A 26 13.63 21.23 -12.62
N LEU A 27 14.67 21.21 -11.80
CA LEU A 27 14.54 21.06 -10.34
C LEU A 27 13.94 22.30 -9.65
N LYS A 28 14.12 23.49 -10.23
CA LYS A 28 13.52 24.75 -9.70
C LYS A 28 12.12 25.05 -10.21
N LYS A 29 11.63 24.38 -11.26
CA LYS A 29 10.27 24.58 -11.82
C LYS A 29 9.19 23.86 -11.00
N GLY A 30 9.30 23.96 -9.67
CA GLY A 30 8.40 23.36 -8.68
C GLY A 30 7.87 24.40 -7.69
N ALA A 31 7.39 25.54 -8.19
CA ALA A 31 6.53 26.46 -7.44
C ALA A 31 5.78 27.34 -8.43
N LYS A 32 4.66 26.82 -8.96
CA LYS A 32 3.62 27.66 -9.54
C LYS A 32 2.48 27.69 -8.54
N ASP A 33 2.24 28.84 -7.93
CA ASP A 33 1.04 29.08 -7.16
C ASP A 33 -0.17 28.89 -8.07
N HIS A 34 -0.90 27.81 -7.83
CA HIS A 34 -2.18 27.57 -8.47
C HIS A 34 -3.22 28.34 -7.64
N ALA A 35 -3.63 29.51 -8.12
CA ALA A 35 -4.85 30.14 -7.64
C ALA A 35 -6.02 29.22 -8.00
N GLN A 36 -6.51 28.45 -7.01
CA GLN A 36 -7.70 27.62 -7.15
C GLN A 36 -8.95 28.43 -6.84
N ASN A 37 -9.84 28.56 -7.81
CA ASN A 37 -11.17 29.13 -7.64
C ASN A 37 -12.16 27.96 -7.52
N ILE A 38 -12.78 27.78 -6.34
CA ILE A 38 -13.68 26.65 -6.07
C ILE A 38 -15.11 27.16 -5.90
N GLY A 39 -15.98 26.83 -6.85
CA GLY A 39 -17.42 27.03 -6.74
C GLY A 39 -18.08 25.89 -5.97
N GLY A 40 -18.81 26.20 -4.89
CA GLY A 40 -19.48 25.23 -4.03
C GLY A 40 -20.86 24.82 -4.54
N SER A 41 -21.14 23.51 -4.51
CA SER A 41 -22.47 22.91 -4.67
C SER A 41 -22.88 22.19 -3.37
N THR A 42 -24.19 22.09 -3.15
CA THR A 42 -24.94 22.04 -1.86
C THR A 42 -24.67 20.88 -0.90
N SER A 43 -23.65 20.05 -1.13
CA SER A 43 -23.26 18.95 -0.22
C SER A 43 -21.75 18.70 -0.17
N SER A 44 -20.93 19.73 -0.35
CA SER A 44 -19.46 19.59 -0.30
C SER A 44 -18.87 20.29 0.95
N LEU A 45 -18.08 19.55 1.73
CA LEU A 45 -17.22 20.11 2.78
C LEU A 45 -15.88 20.44 2.14
N ASN A 46 -15.56 21.73 2.05
CA ASN A 46 -14.33 22.20 1.43
C ASN A 46 -13.38 22.72 2.52
N ILE A 47 -12.33 21.95 2.83
CA ILE A 47 -11.32 22.38 3.81
C ILE A 47 -10.05 22.73 3.04
N GLN A 48 -9.75 24.02 2.98
CA GLN A 48 -8.54 24.57 2.39
C GLN A 48 -7.62 24.99 3.55
N THR A 49 -6.46 24.36 3.67
CA THR A 49 -5.50 24.59 4.75
C THR A 49 -4.20 25.12 4.14
N GLY A 50 -3.80 26.31 4.58
CA GLY A 50 -2.46 26.84 4.36
C GLY A 50 -1.51 26.34 5.45
N ASP A 51 -0.21 26.43 5.18
CA ASP A 51 0.87 25.78 5.93
C ASP A 51 0.63 25.70 7.45
N ASN A 52 0.70 24.46 7.94
CA ASN A 52 0.64 24.05 9.34
C ASN A 52 -0.72 24.14 10.06
N SER A 53 -1.81 23.72 9.40
CA SER A 53 -3.08 23.48 10.08
C SER A 53 -3.20 22.02 10.53
N VAL A 54 -3.32 21.78 11.84
CA VAL A 54 -3.68 20.46 12.39
C VAL A 54 -5.20 20.38 12.47
N ILE A 55 -5.82 19.64 11.54
CA ILE A 55 -7.25 19.38 11.55
C ILE A 55 -7.53 18.27 12.58
N SER A 56 -7.98 18.64 13.77
CA SER A 56 -8.42 17.69 14.78
C SER A 56 -9.86 17.24 14.49
N VAL A 57 -10.01 16.17 13.71
CA VAL A 57 -11.32 15.53 13.51
C VAL A 57 -11.71 14.81 14.81
N PRO A 58 -12.91 15.01 15.36
CA PRO A 58 -13.34 14.34 16.58
C PRO A 58 -13.52 12.82 16.34
N SER A 59 -13.15 12.01 17.34
CA SER A 59 -13.01 10.55 17.26
C SER A 59 -14.28 9.81 16.78
N ASN A 60 -15.44 10.43 16.94
CA ASN A 60 -16.75 9.92 16.53
C ASN A 60 -17.03 10.03 15.01
N LEU A 61 -16.30 10.86 14.26
CA LEU A 61 -16.41 10.93 12.78
C LEU A 61 -15.53 9.89 12.07
N TYR A 62 -14.51 9.33 12.72
CA TYR A 62 -13.70 8.25 12.17
C TYR A 62 -14.50 6.96 11.96
N ALA A 63 -15.52 6.72 12.79
CA ALA A 63 -16.39 5.55 12.64
C ALA A 63 -17.18 5.57 11.31
N ALA A 64 -17.51 6.75 10.78
CA ALA A 64 -18.25 6.90 9.52
C ALA A 64 -17.35 6.81 8.27
N SER A 65 -16.03 7.04 8.39
CA SER A 65 -15.04 6.84 7.32
C SER A 65 -14.70 5.36 7.06
N ASN A 66 -15.11 4.45 7.95
CA ASN A 66 -14.73 3.03 7.89
C ASN A 66 -15.44 2.25 6.76
N ASN A 67 -16.35 2.89 6.02
CA ASN A 67 -17.01 2.30 4.86
C ASN A 67 -16.34 2.68 3.53
N ASN A 68 -15.32 3.55 3.52
CA ASN A 68 -14.55 3.80 2.31
C ASN A 68 -13.49 2.69 2.12
N PRO A 69 -13.62 1.82 1.12
CA PRO A 69 -12.65 0.77 0.86
C PRO A 69 -11.30 1.31 0.32
N TYR A 70 -11.19 2.62 0.10
CA TYR A 70 -9.94 3.31 -0.29
C TYR A 70 -9.31 4.14 0.86
N ALA A 71 -9.81 4.02 2.10
CA ALA A 71 -9.25 4.76 3.23
C ALA A 71 -7.77 4.39 3.49
N LYS A 72 -6.93 5.42 3.68
CA LYS A 72 -5.49 5.31 3.95
C LYS A 72 -5.22 4.50 5.23
N TYR A 73 -4.33 3.51 5.15
CA TYR A 73 -4.03 2.60 6.26
C TYR A 73 -3.23 3.31 7.38
N ASN A 74 -3.67 3.14 8.63
CA ASN A 74 -2.92 3.59 9.81
C ASN A 74 -2.13 2.42 10.41
N GLY A 75 -0.88 2.23 9.99
CA GLY A 75 0.04 1.19 10.51
C GLY A 75 0.59 0.27 9.43
N THR A 76 1.23 -0.82 9.83
CA THR A 76 1.95 -1.74 8.94
C THR A 76 1.40 -3.15 9.04
N LEU A 77 1.61 -3.99 8.01
CA LEU A 77 1.13 -5.38 8.01
C LEU A 77 1.66 -6.17 9.20
N ILE A 78 2.90 -5.89 9.62
CA ILE A 78 3.55 -6.57 10.74
C ILE A 78 2.78 -6.42 12.06
N ASP A 79 1.94 -5.39 12.21
CA ASP A 79 1.07 -5.23 13.39
C ASP A 79 0.04 -6.37 13.53
N PHE A 80 -0.19 -7.15 12.47
CA PHE A 80 -1.14 -8.27 12.45
C PHE A 80 -0.48 -9.62 12.78
N PHE A 81 0.84 -9.64 12.96
CA PHE A 81 1.61 -10.86 13.16
C PHE A 81 2.49 -10.75 14.41
N ASP A 82 2.58 -11.84 15.17
CA ASP A 82 3.49 -11.94 16.30
C ASP A 82 4.89 -12.35 15.81
N GLU A 83 5.91 -12.04 16.62
CA GLU A 83 7.30 -12.49 16.43
C GLU A 83 7.99 -12.02 15.14
N VAL A 84 7.47 -10.98 14.49
CA VAL A 84 8.13 -10.37 13.32
C VAL A 84 9.28 -9.48 13.80
N THR A 85 10.51 -9.87 13.48
CA THR A 85 11.73 -9.08 13.74
C THR A 85 12.63 -9.10 12.51
N GLU A 86 13.73 -8.34 12.52
CA GLU A 86 14.72 -8.36 11.43
C GLU A 86 15.28 -9.78 11.17
N ASP A 87 15.54 -10.55 12.23
CA ASP A 87 16.03 -11.93 12.13
C ASP A 87 14.93 -12.95 11.81
N LYS A 88 13.67 -12.58 11.97
CA LYS A 88 12.49 -13.43 11.77
C LYS A 88 11.47 -12.73 10.88
N PRO A 89 11.78 -12.56 9.58
CA PRO A 89 10.91 -11.82 8.68
C PRO A 89 9.57 -12.54 8.49
N LEU A 90 8.56 -11.74 8.14
CA LEU A 90 7.26 -12.21 7.72
C LEU A 90 7.33 -12.57 6.23
N ASP A 91 7.08 -13.83 5.92
CA ASP A 91 6.95 -14.32 4.54
C ASP A 91 5.48 -14.61 4.28
N ILE A 92 4.96 -14.08 3.17
CA ILE A 92 3.61 -14.33 2.71
C ILE A 92 3.64 -14.67 1.23
N GLU A 93 2.93 -15.72 0.85
CA GLU A 93 2.78 -16.16 -0.53
C GLU A 93 1.31 -16.39 -0.86
N ILE A 94 0.91 -16.08 -2.09
CA ILE A 94 -0.44 -16.34 -2.61
C ILE A 94 -0.36 -17.31 -3.78
N ALA A 95 -1.16 -18.37 -3.71
CA ALA A 95 -1.28 -19.35 -4.78
C ALA A 95 -2.75 -19.52 -5.17
N VAL A 96 -2.99 -19.83 -6.44
CA VAL A 96 -4.32 -20.17 -6.95
C VAL A 96 -4.22 -21.50 -7.67
N ASN A 97 -5.09 -22.45 -7.33
CA ASN A 97 -5.10 -23.73 -8.01
C ASN A 97 -5.94 -23.70 -9.29
N GLU A 98 -5.93 -24.80 -10.04
CA GLU A 98 -6.69 -24.96 -11.30
C GLU A 98 -8.21 -24.79 -11.15
N LYS A 99 -8.74 -24.90 -9.92
CA LYS A 99 -10.16 -24.73 -9.59
C LYS A 99 -10.49 -23.30 -9.15
N GLY A 100 -9.54 -22.36 -9.20
CA GLY A 100 -9.73 -20.98 -8.74
C GLY A 100 -9.78 -20.83 -7.22
N LYS A 101 -9.37 -21.85 -6.45
CA LYS A 101 -9.25 -21.72 -4.99
C LYS A 101 -7.98 -20.95 -4.66
N VAL A 102 -8.12 -19.93 -3.81
CA VAL A 102 -7.04 -19.04 -3.39
C VAL A 102 -6.49 -19.50 -2.04
N PHE A 103 -5.18 -19.63 -1.98
CA PHE A 103 -4.43 -19.98 -0.78
C PHE A 103 -3.49 -18.82 -0.45
N LEU A 104 -3.43 -18.46 0.83
CA LEU A 104 -2.44 -17.53 1.34
C LEU A 104 -1.60 -18.23 2.40
N PHE A 105 -0.34 -18.44 2.10
CA PHE A 105 0.62 -19.04 3.01
C PHE A 105 1.34 -17.95 3.80
N TYR A 106 1.59 -18.20 5.08
CA TYR A 106 2.30 -17.27 5.94
C TYR A 106 3.09 -18.00 7.03
N ASN A 107 4.22 -17.46 7.46
CA ASN A 107 5.19 -18.14 8.34
C ASN A 107 5.18 -17.68 9.82
N ARG A 108 4.36 -16.67 10.19
CA ARG A 108 4.28 -16.12 11.56
C ARG A 108 2.89 -16.25 12.17
N PRO A 109 2.74 -16.40 13.50
CA PRO A 109 1.43 -16.39 14.14
C PRO A 109 0.69 -15.08 13.88
N LEU A 110 -0.64 -15.12 13.78
CA LEU A 110 -1.47 -13.92 13.72
C LEU A 110 -1.68 -13.36 15.13
N ALA A 111 -1.40 -12.07 15.30
CA ALA A 111 -1.65 -11.31 16.54
C ALA A 111 -3.11 -10.83 16.65
N VAL A 112 -3.89 -10.94 15.56
CA VAL A 112 -5.26 -10.44 15.45
C VAL A 112 -6.20 -11.46 14.85
N HIS A 113 -7.49 -11.34 15.17
CA HIS A 113 -8.54 -12.06 14.46
C HIS A 113 -8.87 -11.34 13.15
N LEU A 114 -8.70 -12.05 12.04
CA LEU A 114 -9.04 -11.58 10.71
C LEU A 114 -10.52 -11.84 10.41
N LYS A 115 -11.17 -10.81 9.88
CA LYS A 115 -12.56 -10.84 9.45
C LYS A 115 -12.71 -11.28 7.99
N ARG A 116 -11.83 -10.77 7.13
CA ARG A 116 -11.79 -11.09 5.69
C ARG A 116 -10.50 -10.59 5.05
N ILE A 117 -10.26 -11.02 3.82
CA ILE A 117 -9.25 -10.47 2.92
C ILE A 117 -9.95 -9.75 1.76
N GLU A 118 -9.39 -8.64 1.32
CA GLU A 118 -9.89 -7.82 0.23
C GLU A 118 -8.80 -7.69 -0.85
N TYR A 119 -9.17 -7.65 -2.11
CA TYR A 119 -8.26 -7.37 -3.23
C TYR A 119 -8.76 -6.18 -4.02
N PHE A 120 -7.85 -5.25 -4.31
CA PHE A 120 -8.12 -4.02 -5.04
C PHE A 120 -7.43 -4.05 -6.40
N LEU A 121 -8.22 -4.06 -7.48
CA LEU A 121 -7.71 -4.22 -8.83
C LEU A 121 -6.84 -3.03 -9.28
N GLN A 122 -7.24 -1.81 -8.95
CA GLN A 122 -6.55 -0.59 -9.39
C GLN A 122 -5.16 -0.48 -8.74
N GLU A 123 -5.09 -0.77 -7.45
CA GLU A 123 -3.88 -0.75 -6.64
C GLU A 123 -3.05 -2.03 -6.77
N LYS A 124 -3.63 -3.10 -7.36
CA LYS A 124 -3.08 -4.47 -7.37
C LYS A 124 -2.63 -4.95 -6.00
N SER A 125 -3.39 -4.57 -4.96
CA SER A 125 -3.03 -4.79 -3.57
C SER A 125 -4.01 -5.72 -2.87
N LEU A 126 -3.46 -6.49 -1.93
CA LEU A 126 -4.21 -7.38 -1.05
C LEU A 126 -4.29 -6.73 0.32
N VAL A 127 -5.48 -6.71 0.94
CA VAL A 127 -5.72 -6.01 2.20
C VAL A 127 -6.29 -6.97 3.22
N PHE A 128 -5.67 -6.98 4.39
CA PHE A 128 -6.11 -7.71 5.56
C PHE A 128 -7.07 -6.84 6.36
N LEU A 129 -8.27 -7.34 6.65
CA LEU A 129 -9.24 -6.68 7.51
C LEU A 129 -9.42 -7.46 8.82
N SER A 130 -9.16 -6.81 9.95
CA SER A 130 -9.42 -7.40 11.28
C SER A 130 -10.88 -7.26 11.71
N GLU A 131 -11.28 -8.00 12.74
CA GLU A 131 -12.61 -7.87 13.37
C GLU A 131 -12.88 -6.47 13.94
N ARG A 132 -11.81 -5.73 14.29
CA ARG A 132 -11.89 -4.33 14.75
C ARG A 132 -11.97 -3.32 13.59
N ASN A 133 -12.19 -3.80 12.36
CA ASN A 133 -12.18 -3.03 11.12
C ASN A 133 -10.84 -2.29 10.84
N HIS A 134 -9.73 -2.76 11.40
CA HIS A 134 -8.42 -2.25 11.00
C HIS A 134 -8.02 -2.88 9.67
N ARG A 135 -7.50 -2.06 8.76
CA ARG A 135 -7.05 -2.47 7.43
C ARG A 135 -5.54 -2.37 7.32
N ARG A 136 -4.92 -3.37 6.69
CA ARG A 136 -3.49 -3.40 6.39
C ARG A 136 -3.26 -3.90 4.98
N ASP A 137 -2.56 -3.11 4.18
CA ASP A 137 -2.05 -3.57 2.90
C ASP A 137 -0.99 -4.65 3.14
N ALA A 138 -1.07 -5.75 2.39
CA ALA A 138 -0.07 -6.80 2.38
C ALA A 138 1.25 -6.32 1.77
N GLY A 139 1.21 -5.28 0.94
CA GLY A 139 2.37 -4.78 0.19
C GLY A 139 2.86 -5.78 -0.87
N LEU A 140 2.03 -6.77 -1.22
CA LEU A 140 2.37 -7.83 -2.16
C LEU A 140 1.90 -7.41 -3.57
N PRO A 141 2.81 -7.14 -4.52
CA PRO A 141 2.42 -6.91 -5.89
C PRO A 141 1.87 -8.22 -6.47
N ILE A 142 0.57 -8.25 -6.78
CA ILE A 142 -0.07 -9.42 -7.37
C ILE A 142 0.01 -9.32 -8.90
N GLY A 143 0.59 -10.35 -9.53
CA GLY A 143 0.70 -10.44 -10.98
C GLY A 143 -0.63 -10.70 -11.68
N ASP A 144 -0.76 -10.24 -12.92
CA ASP A 144 -2.02 -10.28 -13.68
C ASP A 144 -2.61 -11.68 -13.89
N CYS A 145 -1.77 -12.72 -13.87
CA CYS A 145 -2.23 -14.11 -13.91
C CYS A 145 -3.01 -14.48 -12.64
N VAL A 146 -2.46 -14.15 -11.47
CA VAL A 146 -3.09 -14.38 -10.17
C VAL A 146 -4.32 -13.48 -10.04
N THR A 147 -4.23 -12.20 -10.40
CA THR A 147 -5.36 -11.26 -10.39
C THR A 147 -6.58 -11.79 -11.18
N ARG A 148 -6.35 -12.38 -12.35
CA ARG A 148 -7.43 -13.00 -13.14
C ARG A 148 -8.00 -14.24 -12.45
N ALA A 149 -7.13 -15.05 -11.84
CA ALA A 149 -7.53 -16.30 -11.19
C ALA A 149 -8.32 -16.07 -9.89
N ILE A 150 -8.00 -15.02 -9.12
CA ILE A 150 -8.67 -14.71 -7.85
C ILE A 150 -10.04 -14.02 -8.03
N ARG A 151 -10.32 -13.42 -9.20
CA ARG A 151 -11.53 -12.59 -9.46
C ARG A 151 -12.84 -13.27 -9.06
N ASN A 152 -12.95 -14.57 -9.30
CA ASN A 152 -14.18 -15.33 -9.06
C ASN A 152 -14.19 -16.06 -7.71
N SER A 153 -13.21 -15.78 -6.84
CA SER A 153 -13.12 -16.44 -5.55
C SER A 153 -13.91 -15.68 -4.49
N GLU A 154 -14.73 -16.40 -3.73
CA GLU A 154 -15.50 -15.83 -2.62
C GLU A 154 -14.81 -16.03 -1.27
N LYS A 155 -13.82 -16.92 -1.23
CA LYS A 155 -13.13 -17.36 -0.02
C LYS A 155 -11.66 -17.57 -0.27
N ILE A 156 -10.86 -17.35 0.76
CA ILE A 156 -9.42 -17.59 0.75
C ILE A 156 -9.06 -18.50 1.92
N LEU A 157 -8.22 -19.49 1.66
CA LEU A 157 -7.69 -20.35 2.71
C LEU A 157 -6.34 -19.82 3.16
N LEU A 158 -6.27 -19.33 4.40
CA LEU A 158 -5.04 -18.92 5.04
C LEU A 158 -4.39 -20.15 5.66
N VAL A 159 -3.13 -20.42 5.33
CA VAL A 159 -2.38 -21.58 5.83
C VAL A 159 -1.11 -21.09 6.51
N ARG A 160 -1.03 -21.27 7.83
CA ARG A 160 0.21 -21.03 8.57
C ARG A 160 1.16 -22.19 8.31
N VAL A 161 2.38 -21.88 7.89
CA VAL A 161 3.45 -22.87 7.69
C VAL A 161 4.57 -22.67 8.72
N ASN A 162 5.25 -23.76 9.07
CA ASN A 162 6.48 -23.69 9.85
C ASN A 162 7.71 -23.48 8.96
N GLU A 163 8.90 -23.42 9.56
CA GLU A 163 10.18 -23.27 8.85
C GLU A 163 10.48 -24.43 7.89
N SER A 164 9.87 -25.60 8.09
CA SER A 164 9.94 -26.76 7.19
C SER A 164 8.82 -26.77 6.13
N LEU A 165 8.11 -25.65 5.95
CA LEU A 165 6.98 -25.49 5.03
C LEU A 165 5.80 -26.46 5.28
N GLN A 166 5.71 -27.03 6.48
CA GLN A 166 4.60 -27.88 6.87
C GLN A 166 3.45 -27.04 7.43
N PRO A 167 2.19 -27.34 7.04
CA PRO A 167 1.04 -26.61 7.54
C PRO A 167 0.83 -26.87 9.04
N GLN A 168 0.68 -25.80 9.83
CA GLN A 168 0.40 -25.86 11.26
C GLN A 168 -1.05 -25.53 11.59
N ASN A 169 -1.63 -24.56 10.87
CA ASN A 169 -2.99 -24.10 11.08
C ASN A 169 -3.60 -23.65 9.75
N GLN A 170 -4.92 -23.76 9.61
CA GLN A 170 -5.67 -23.29 8.45
C GLN A 170 -6.94 -22.57 8.87
N ILE A 171 -7.24 -21.46 8.22
CA ILE A 171 -8.44 -20.66 8.47
C ILE A 171 -9.03 -20.26 7.12
N GLU A 172 -10.30 -20.58 6.89
CA GLU A 172 -11.03 -20.12 5.71
C GLU A 172 -11.69 -18.77 6.03
N LEU A 173 -11.42 -17.76 5.22
CA LEU A 173 -11.96 -16.41 5.38
C LEU A 173 -12.74 -15.97 4.14
N PRO A 174 -13.73 -15.09 4.30
CA PRO A 174 -14.33 -14.39 3.16
C PRO A 174 -13.26 -13.64 2.37
N PHE A 175 -13.40 -13.65 1.05
CA PHE A 175 -12.55 -12.93 0.12
C PHE A 175 -13.41 -11.99 -0.73
N LYS A 176 -13.01 -10.72 -0.81
CA LYS A 176 -13.74 -9.71 -1.59
C LYS A 176 -12.85 -9.11 -2.66
N PHE A 177 -13.37 -9.04 -3.87
CA PHE A 177 -12.71 -8.41 -5.00
C PHE A 177 -13.36 -7.05 -5.29
N TYR A 178 -12.54 -6.01 -5.43
CA TYR A 178 -12.95 -4.65 -5.77
C TYR A 178 -12.31 -4.23 -7.10
N GLU A 179 -13.14 -3.70 -8.01
CA GLU A 179 -12.76 -3.20 -9.33
C GLU A 179 -12.43 -1.70 -9.33
#